data_AF-A0A3B9I3R4-F1
#
_entry.id   AF-A0A3B9I3R4-F1
#
_cell.length_a   1.000
_cell.length_b   1.000
_cell.length_c   1.000
_cell.angle_alpha   90.00
_cell.angle_beta   90.00
_cell.angle_gamma   90.00
#
_symmetry.space_group_name_H-M   'P 1'
#
loop_
_entity.id
_entity.type
_entity.pdbx_description
1 polymer ?
#
loop_
_entity_poly.entity_id
_entity_poly.type
_entity_poly.pdbx_seq_one_letter_code
_entity_poly.pdbx_strand_id
1 'polypeptide(L)'
;ALQANMQIKNVLDEIKKIDMIIFGIGTAAEMSKRRGLTDVKKDELKVKKAFAEALGYYFNKDGAPVLHSDSVGIDLNDLKNIRYAICVAAGANKAEAIYSFSKYHRDYTLVTDEVTAKDILNIK
;
A
#
# COMPACT_ATOMS: atom_id res chain seq x y z
N ALA A 1 12.81 -19.10 -5.05
CA ALA A 1 14.04 -19.11 -5.88
C ALA A 1 14.83 -17.81 -5.74
N LEU A 2 14.25 -16.63 -6.07
CA LEU A 2 14.95 -15.33 -6.00
C LEU A 2 15.52 -14.98 -4.62
N GLN A 3 14.75 -15.17 -3.54
CA GLN A 3 15.21 -14.87 -2.16
C GLN A 3 16.33 -15.81 -1.66
N ALA A 4 16.58 -16.94 -2.33
CA ALA A 4 17.67 -17.86 -1.97
C ALA A 4 19.01 -17.46 -2.61
N ASN A 5 19.01 -16.55 -3.58
CA ASN A 5 20.23 -16.00 -4.16
C ASN A 5 20.85 -15.01 -3.16
N MET A 6 22.12 -15.23 -2.78
CA MET A 6 22.80 -14.42 -1.76
C MET A 6 22.92 -12.93 -2.13
N GLN A 7 23.14 -12.60 -3.40
CA GLN A 7 23.24 -11.20 -3.83
C GLN A 7 21.90 -10.48 -3.66
N ILE A 8 20.81 -11.15 -4.04
CA ILE A 8 19.45 -10.62 -3.87
C ILE A 8 19.13 -10.49 -2.38
N LYS A 9 19.45 -11.52 -1.59
CA LYS A 9 19.19 -11.51 -0.15
C LYS A 9 19.90 -10.34 0.54
N ASN A 10 21.16 -10.06 0.21
CA ASN A 10 21.89 -8.93 0.78
C ASN A 10 21.20 -7.59 0.50
N VAL A 11 20.74 -7.37 -0.73
CA VAL A 11 19.99 -6.16 -1.09
C VAL A 11 18.67 -6.07 -0.30
N LEU A 12 17.95 -7.18 -0.14
CA LEU A 12 16.72 -7.20 0.65
C LEU A 12 16.98 -6.93 2.14
N ASP A 13 18.07 -7.47 2.69
CA ASP A 13 18.47 -7.23 4.08
C ASP A 13 18.90 -5.77 4.31
N GLU A 14 19.45 -5.09 3.31
CA GLU A 14 19.73 -3.65 3.35
C GLU A 14 18.46 -2.81 3.27
N ILE A 15 17.54 -3.16 2.37
CA ILE A 15 16.24 -2.47 2.23
C ILE A 15 15.47 -2.48 3.55
N LYS A 16 15.59 -3.54 4.37
CA LYS A 16 14.95 -3.63 5.69
C LYS A 16 15.55 -2.72 6.76
N LYS A 17 16.71 -2.10 6.51
CA LYS A 17 17.41 -1.21 7.45
C LYS A 17 17.23 0.28 7.13
N ILE A 18 16.36 0.62 6.17
CA ILE A 18 16.16 2.01 5.76
C ILE A 18 15.53 2.83 6.89
N ASP A 19 15.97 4.08 7.02
CA ASP A 19 15.38 5.04 7.96
C ASP A 19 14.12 5.71 7.39
N MET A 20 13.97 5.74 6.07
CA MET A 20 12.90 6.46 5.36
C MET A 20 12.36 5.65 4.19
N ILE A 21 11.03 5.67 4.02
CA ILE A 21 10.33 5.16 2.84
C ILE A 21 9.40 6.21 2.27
N ILE A 22 9.39 6.35 0.94
CA ILE A 22 8.40 7.14 0.21
C ILE A 22 7.54 6.18 -0.60
N PHE A 23 6.23 6.22 -0.41
CA PHE A 23 5.30 5.31 -1.06
C PHE A 23 4.01 6.02 -1.50
N GLY A 24 3.29 5.39 -2.43
CA GLY A 24 1.99 5.84 -2.87
C GLY A 24 0.87 4.94 -2.37
N ILE A 25 -0.34 5.48 -2.37
CA ILE A 25 -1.59 4.73 -2.19
C ILE A 25 -2.43 4.86 -3.47
N GLY A 26 -3.08 3.77 -3.85
CA GLY A 26 -4.03 3.74 -4.97
C GLY A 26 -5.28 2.94 -4.63
N THR A 27 -6.30 3.05 -5.50
CA THR A 27 -7.46 2.15 -5.40
C THR A 27 -7.08 0.76 -5.88
N ALA A 28 -7.67 -0.29 -5.30
CA ALA A 28 -7.44 -1.66 -5.72
C ALA A 28 -7.79 -1.88 -7.21
N ALA A 29 -8.80 -1.19 -7.71
CA ALA A 29 -9.23 -1.23 -9.10
C ALA A 29 -8.15 -0.64 -10.04
N GLU A 30 -7.65 0.56 -9.75
CA GLU A 30 -6.60 1.18 -10.58
C GLU A 30 -5.29 0.39 -10.52
N MET A 31 -4.91 -0.07 -9.33
CA MET A 31 -3.64 -0.79 -9.16
C MET A 31 -3.66 -2.18 -9.77
N SER A 32 -4.79 -2.90 -9.71
CA SER A 32 -4.93 -4.19 -10.39
C SER A 32 -4.87 -4.05 -11.92
N LYS A 33 -5.45 -2.98 -12.48
CA LYS A 33 -5.35 -2.67 -13.91
C LYS A 33 -3.93 -2.27 -14.30
N ARG A 34 -3.32 -1.35 -13.55
CA ARG A 34 -1.96 -0.83 -13.83
C ARG A 34 -0.89 -1.93 -13.79
N ARG A 35 -1.05 -2.91 -12.89
CA ARG A 35 -0.13 -4.06 -12.78
C ARG A 35 -0.42 -5.20 -13.75
N GLY A 36 -1.46 -5.07 -14.59
CA GLY A 36 -1.83 -6.13 -15.53
C GLY A 36 -2.22 -7.44 -14.85
N LEU A 37 -2.89 -7.37 -13.68
CA LEU A 37 -3.35 -8.59 -13.00
C LEU A 37 -4.29 -9.39 -13.91
N THR A 38 -4.20 -10.71 -13.82
CA THR A 38 -5.13 -11.61 -14.51
C THR A 38 -6.55 -11.39 -14.02
N ASP A 39 -7.53 -11.72 -14.86
CA ASP A 39 -8.94 -11.54 -14.47
C ASP A 39 -9.30 -12.40 -13.26
N VAL A 40 -8.70 -13.58 -13.13
CA VAL A 40 -8.80 -14.42 -11.92
C VAL A 40 -8.35 -13.67 -10.67
N LYS A 41 -7.18 -13.01 -10.69
CA LYS A 41 -6.69 -12.22 -9.55
C LYS A 41 -7.57 -10.98 -9.29
N LYS A 42 -8.09 -10.34 -10.34
CA LYS A 42 -9.04 -9.21 -10.18
C LYS A 42 -10.35 -9.66 -9.55
N ASP A 43 -10.87 -10.83 -9.92
CA ASP A 43 -12.09 -11.37 -9.34
C ASP A 43 -11.88 -11.81 -7.90
N GLU A 44 -10.70 -12.36 -7.57
CA GLU A 44 -10.32 -12.61 -6.17
C GLU A 44 -10.32 -11.32 -5.34
N LEU A 45 -9.74 -10.22 -5.87
CA LEU A 45 -9.77 -8.90 -5.22
C LEU A 45 -11.20 -8.41 -4.97
N LYS A 46 -12.12 -8.59 -5.94
CA LYS A 46 -13.54 -8.23 -5.78
C LYS A 46 -14.20 -9.06 -4.68
N VAL A 47 -14.03 -10.38 -4.68
CA VAL A 47 -14.59 -11.29 -3.67
C VAL A 47 -14.09 -10.92 -2.27
N LYS A 48 -12.80 -10.58 -2.16
CA LYS A 48 -12.16 -10.14 -0.91
C LYS A 48 -12.46 -8.68 -0.54
N LYS A 49 -13.29 -7.98 -1.32
CA LYS A 49 -13.66 -6.56 -1.13
C LYS A 49 -12.43 -5.65 -1.01
N ALA A 50 -11.39 -5.94 -1.78
CA ALA A 50 -10.21 -5.11 -1.86
C ALA A 50 -10.58 -3.71 -2.38
N PHE A 51 -10.09 -2.70 -1.71
CA PHE A 51 -10.52 -1.32 -1.85
C PHE A 51 -9.33 -0.38 -2.06
N ALA A 52 -8.27 -0.54 -1.27
CA ALA A 52 -7.02 0.21 -1.39
C ALA A 52 -5.85 -0.71 -1.71
N GLU A 53 -4.74 -0.12 -2.17
CA GLU A 53 -3.46 -0.80 -2.33
C GLU A 53 -2.31 0.13 -1.92
N ALA A 54 -1.36 -0.43 -1.18
CA ALA A 54 -0.08 0.19 -0.83
C ALA A 54 1.00 -0.89 -0.68
N LEU A 55 2.20 -0.64 -1.19
CA LEU A 55 3.37 -1.52 -1.02
C LEU A 55 3.17 -2.96 -1.50
N GLY A 56 2.26 -3.20 -2.44
CA GLY A 56 1.90 -4.53 -2.92
C GLY A 56 0.78 -5.20 -2.11
N TYR A 57 0.32 -4.59 -1.02
CA TYR A 57 -0.76 -5.10 -0.19
C TYR A 57 -2.06 -4.42 -0.53
N TYR A 58 -3.12 -5.23 -0.67
CA TYR A 58 -4.47 -4.79 -0.88
C TYR A 58 -5.24 -4.79 0.44
N PHE A 59 -5.99 -3.73 0.70
CA PHE A 59 -6.75 -3.53 1.93
C PHE A 59 -8.23 -3.41 1.64
N ASN A 60 -9.09 -3.92 2.52
CA ASN A 60 -10.53 -3.66 2.46
C ASN A 60 -10.87 -2.28 3.08
N LYS A 61 -12.16 -1.88 3.08
CA LYS A 61 -12.60 -0.58 3.63
C LYS A 61 -12.32 -0.38 5.12
N ASP A 62 -12.12 -1.46 5.87
CA ASP A 62 -11.81 -1.43 7.30
C ASP A 62 -10.30 -1.34 7.58
N GLY A 63 -9.49 -1.34 6.53
CA GLY A 63 -8.02 -1.33 6.63
C GLY A 63 -7.42 -2.70 6.90
N ALA A 64 -8.19 -3.79 6.83
CA ALA A 64 -7.61 -5.12 6.95
C ALA A 64 -6.90 -5.51 5.64
N PRO A 65 -5.64 -6.00 5.69
CA PRO A 65 -4.98 -6.55 4.52
C PRO A 65 -5.68 -7.84 4.08
N VAL A 66 -6.04 -7.93 2.80
CA VAL A 66 -6.80 -9.07 2.24
C VAL A 66 -6.03 -9.87 1.19
N LEU A 67 -5.04 -9.25 0.55
CA LEU A 67 -4.18 -9.90 -0.43
C LEU A 67 -2.82 -9.20 -0.46
N HIS A 68 -1.74 -9.97 -0.63
CA HIS A 68 -0.43 -9.46 -0.97
C HIS A 68 -0.10 -9.87 -2.40
N SER A 69 0.35 -8.92 -3.23
CA SER A 69 0.98 -9.26 -4.51
C SER A 69 2.34 -9.91 -4.26
N ASP A 70 2.89 -10.61 -5.24
CA ASP A 70 4.19 -11.31 -5.12
C ASP A 70 5.40 -10.33 -5.10
N SER A 71 5.24 -9.15 -4.49
CA SER A 71 6.26 -8.14 -4.28
C SER A 71 7.34 -8.62 -3.31
N VAL A 72 8.57 -8.17 -3.53
CA VAL A 72 9.74 -8.53 -2.73
C VAL A 72 10.41 -7.23 -2.27
N GLY A 73 10.78 -7.15 -0.99
CA GLY A 73 11.38 -5.95 -0.40
C GLY A 73 10.85 -5.71 1.01
N ILE A 74 10.09 -4.61 1.14
CA ILE A 74 9.45 -4.17 2.38
C ILE A 74 8.12 -4.91 2.58
N ASP A 75 7.98 -5.54 3.74
CA ASP A 75 6.71 -6.09 4.22
C ASP A 75 5.94 -5.01 5.02
N LEU A 76 4.63 -5.17 5.19
CA LEU A 76 3.84 -4.30 6.07
C LEU A 76 4.35 -4.25 7.51
N ASN A 77 4.93 -5.35 8.01
CA ASN A 77 5.49 -5.36 9.36
C ASN A 77 6.76 -4.51 9.47
N ASP A 78 7.51 -4.33 8.38
CA ASP A 78 8.71 -3.52 8.36
C ASP A 78 8.39 -2.03 8.54
N LEU A 79 7.20 -1.57 8.13
CA LEU A 79 6.74 -0.18 8.32
C LEU A 79 6.80 0.28 9.77
N LYS A 80 6.62 -0.62 10.75
CA LYS A 80 6.67 -0.30 12.18
C LYS A 80 8.07 0.10 12.65
N ASN A 81 9.10 -0.30 11.90
CA ASN A 81 10.50 -0.05 12.25
C ASN A 81 11.11 1.11 11.46
N ILE A 82 10.42 1.60 10.41
CA ILE A 82 10.92 2.69 9.57
C ILE A 82 10.55 4.01 10.23
N ARG A 83 11.58 4.82 10.52
CA ARG A 83 11.41 6.09 11.25
C ARG A 83 10.58 7.12 10.48
N TYR A 84 10.73 7.17 9.16
CA TYR A 84 10.05 8.14 8.31
C TYR A 84 9.27 7.45 7.19
N ALA A 85 8.01 7.13 7.47
CA ALA A 85 7.06 6.69 6.45
C ALA A 85 6.36 7.90 5.82
N ILE A 86 6.61 8.16 4.53
CA ILE A 86 6.04 9.29 3.80
C ILE A 86 5.15 8.75 2.68
N CYS A 87 3.84 8.95 2.82
CA CYS A 87 2.88 8.65 1.78
C CYS A 87 2.65 9.89 0.90
N VAL A 88 2.76 9.73 -0.42
CA VAL A 88 2.42 10.77 -1.39
C VAL A 88 1.25 10.29 -2.25
N ALA A 89 0.08 10.87 -2.04
CA ALA A 89 -1.14 10.50 -2.76
C ALA A 89 -2.14 11.66 -2.82
N ALA A 90 -2.77 11.84 -3.98
CA ALA A 90 -3.71 12.91 -4.26
C ALA A 90 -4.77 12.46 -5.28
N GLY A 91 -5.92 13.13 -5.30
CA GLY A 91 -7.12 12.85 -6.08
C GLY A 91 -8.30 12.39 -5.20
N ALA A 92 -9.50 12.94 -5.48
CA ALA A 92 -10.74 12.59 -4.77
C ALA A 92 -11.05 11.08 -4.77
N ASN A 93 -10.70 10.38 -5.86
CA ASN A 93 -10.81 8.93 -5.99
C ASN A 93 -9.92 8.14 -5.01
N LYS A 94 -8.97 8.77 -4.34
CA LYS A 94 -8.03 8.14 -3.41
C LYS A 94 -8.29 8.44 -1.93
N ALA A 95 -9.16 9.39 -1.60
CA ALA A 95 -9.44 9.78 -0.21
C ALA A 95 -9.81 8.57 0.66
N GLU A 96 -10.77 7.77 0.20
CA GLU A 96 -11.21 6.55 0.89
C GLU A 96 -10.10 5.48 0.96
N ALA A 97 -9.23 5.41 -0.06
CA ALA A 97 -8.13 4.44 -0.08
C ALA A 97 -7.04 4.81 0.94
N ILE A 98 -6.73 6.10 1.03
CA ILE A 98 -5.82 6.66 2.05
C ILE A 98 -6.41 6.43 3.45
N TYR A 99 -7.70 6.70 3.63
CA TYR A 99 -8.39 6.49 4.89
C TYR A 99 -8.40 5.01 5.31
N SER A 100 -8.71 4.08 4.39
CA SER A 100 -8.60 2.64 4.63
C SER A 100 -7.21 2.24 5.11
N PHE A 101 -6.14 2.67 4.44
CA PHE A 101 -4.77 2.37 4.87
C PHE A 101 -4.45 2.97 6.25
N SER A 102 -4.93 4.18 6.55
CA SER A 102 -4.71 4.82 7.85
C SER A 102 -5.31 4.04 9.03
N LYS A 103 -6.33 3.20 8.79
CA LYS A 103 -6.88 2.29 9.81
C LYS A 103 -5.91 1.15 10.14
N TYR A 104 -5.07 0.74 9.19
CA TYR A 104 -4.02 -0.26 9.39
C TYR A 104 -2.78 0.33 10.07
N HIS A 105 -2.26 1.43 9.52
CA HIS A 105 -1.02 2.05 9.96
C HIS A 105 -1.19 3.57 10.05
N ARG A 106 -1.04 4.11 11.26
CA ARG A 106 -1.30 5.52 11.58
C ARG A 106 -0.05 6.39 11.61
N ASP A 107 1.12 5.78 11.73
CA ASP A 107 2.38 6.49 11.97
C ASP A 107 3.10 6.80 10.66
N TYR A 108 2.51 7.67 9.85
CA TYR A 108 3.11 8.13 8.60
C TYR A 108 2.74 9.58 8.29
N THR A 109 3.61 10.26 7.54
CA THR A 109 3.35 11.60 7.00
C THR A 109 2.61 11.49 5.68
N LEU A 110 1.46 12.14 5.53
CA LEU A 110 0.74 12.23 4.27
C LEU A 110 1.06 13.56 3.57
N VAL A 111 1.54 13.48 2.32
CA VAL A 111 1.63 14.59 1.38
C VAL A 111 0.50 14.44 0.35
N THR A 112 -0.42 15.39 0.34
CA THR A 112 -1.64 15.35 -0.48
C THR A 112 -2.07 16.75 -0.94
N ASP A 113 -3.11 16.83 -1.78
CA ASP A 113 -3.72 18.08 -2.21
C ASP A 113 -4.90 18.50 -1.31
N GLU A 114 -5.37 19.74 -1.48
CA GLU A 114 -6.48 20.29 -0.68
C GLU A 114 -7.79 19.50 -0.85
N VAL A 115 -8.09 19.06 -2.07
CA VAL A 115 -9.34 18.35 -2.39
C VAL A 115 -9.38 17.02 -1.65
N THR A 116 -8.32 16.24 -1.75
CA THR A 116 -8.18 14.93 -1.09
C THR A 116 -8.20 15.08 0.42
N ALA A 117 -7.52 16.09 0.96
CA ALA A 117 -7.54 16.37 2.40
C ALA A 117 -8.96 16.64 2.91
N LYS A 118 -9.72 17.50 2.21
CA LYS A 118 -11.13 17.77 2.56
C LYS A 118 -12.00 16.53 2.46
N ASP A 119 -11.84 15.74 1.41
CA ASP A 119 -12.60 14.51 1.22
C ASP A 119 -12.33 13.52 2.35
N ILE A 120 -11.06 13.33 2.76
CA ILE A 120 -10.69 12.49 3.90
C ILE A 120 -11.38 12.96 5.19
N LEU A 121 -11.40 14.26 5.45
CA LEU A 121 -12.05 14.84 6.65
C LEU A 121 -13.58 14.67 6.66
N ASN A 122 -14.20 14.45 5.50
CA ASN A 122 -15.64 14.25 5.37
C ASN A 122 -16.07 12.77 5.44
N ILE A 123 -15.13 11.83 5.54
CA ILE A 123 -15.44 10.40 5.70
C ILE A 123 -15.98 10.15 7.12
N LYS A 124 -17.13 9.47 7.20
CA LYS A 124 -17.82 9.13 8.46
C LYS A 124 -17.40 7.76 9.00
#